data_AF-A0A0B8QSA1-F1
#
_entry.id   AF-A0A0B8QSA1-F1
#
_cell.length_a   1.000
_cell.length_b   1.000
_cell.length_c   1.000
_cell.angle_alpha   90.00
_cell.angle_beta   90.00
_cell.angle_gamma   90.00
#
_symmetry.space_group_name_H-M   'P 1'
#
loop_
_entity.id
_entity.type
_entity.pdbx_description
1 polymer ?
#
loop_
_entity_poly.entity_id
_entity_poly.type
_entity_poly.pdbx_seq_one_letter_code
_entity_poly.pdbx_strand_id
1 'polypeptide(L)' 'MKFELKKTDGVARRGQLQFDRGSVETPAFMPVGTYGTVKGMTLKR' A
#
# COMPACT_ATOMS: atom_id res chain seq x y z
N MET A 1 -12.42 5.69 -0.04
CA MET A 1 -11.03 5.62 0.48
C MET A 1 -11.00 6.30 1.84
N LYS A 2 -10.47 5.63 2.86
CA LYS A 2 -10.35 6.15 4.23
C LYS A 2 -8.95 5.86 4.77
N PHE A 3 -8.32 6.84 5.42
CA PHE A 3 -7.04 6.67 6.12
C PHE A 3 -7.26 6.60 7.63
N GLU A 4 -6.58 5.68 8.30
CA GLU A 4 -6.58 5.52 9.74
C GLU A 4 -5.14 5.52 10.29
N LEU A 5 -4.84 6.42 11.21
CA LEU A 5 -3.56 6.46 11.92
C LEU A 5 -3.62 5.53 13.14
N LYS A 6 -2.77 4.49 13.17
CA LYS A 6 -2.79 3.50 14.25
C LYS A 6 -1.81 3.82 15.37
N LYS A 7 -0.61 4.32 15.05
CA LYS A 7 0.43 4.67 16.03
C LYS A 7 1.43 5.66 15.43
N THR A 8 2.00 6.51 16.27
CA THR A 8 3.13 7.38 15.95
C THR A 8 4.33 7.05 16.84
N ASP A 9 5.53 7.29 16.31
CA ASP A 9 6.79 7.27 17.05
C ASP A 9 7.68 8.41 16.52
N GLY A 10 7.77 9.51 17.27
CA GLY A 10 8.29 10.77 16.75
C GLY A 10 7.55 11.21 15.48
N VAL A 11 8.28 11.38 14.37
CA VAL A 11 7.71 11.72 13.05
C VAL A 11 7.24 10.51 12.23
N ALA A 12 7.54 9.29 12.69
CA ALA A 12 7.12 8.06 12.02
C ALA A 12 5.64 7.76 12.26
N ARG A 13 4.95 7.27 11.22
CA ARG A 13 3.51 7.01 11.24
C ARG A 13 3.20 5.61 10.73
N ARG A 14 2.54 4.81 11.57
CA ARG A 14 1.91 3.56 11.18
C ARG A 14 0.42 3.80 10.98
N GLY A 15 -0.11 3.38 9.83
CA GLY A 15 -1.50 3.60 9.48
C GLY A 15 -2.01 2.58 8.48
N GLN A 16 -3.26 2.74 8.07
CA GLN A 16 -3.92 1.87 7.11
C GLN A 16 -4.82 2.69 6.18
N LEU A 17 -4.75 2.41 4.89
CA LEU A 17 -5.64 2.94 3.86
C LEU A 17 -6.68 1.86 3.51
N GLN A 18 -7.96 2.19 3.63
CA GLN A 18 -9.08 1.30 3.31
C GLN A 18 -9.67 1.69 1.94
N PHE A 19 -9.79 0.70 1.06
CA PHE A 19 -10.38 0.78 -0.28
C PHE A 19 -11.37 -0.36 -0.48
N ASP A 20 -12.23 -0.26 -1.49
CA ASP A 20 -13.24 -1.29 -1.79
C ASP A 20 -12.61 -2.65 -2.14
N ARG A 21 -11.40 -2.63 -2.72
CA ARG A 21 -10.64 -3.83 -3.13
C ARG A 21 -9.71 -4.36 -2.04
N GLY A 22 -9.77 -3.82 -0.82
CA GLY A 22 -8.93 -4.22 0.29
C GLY A 22 -8.22 -3.06 0.97
N SER A 23 -7.30 -3.38 1.88
CA SER A 23 -6.59 -2.39 2.68
C SER A 23 -5.08 -2.44 2.50
N VAL A 24 -4.42 -1.29 2.61
CA VAL A 24 -2.98 -1.12 2.49
C VAL A 24 -2.41 -0.58 3.80
N GLU A 25 -1.48 -1.30 4.43
CA GLU A 25 -0.77 -0.80 5.61
C GLU A 25 0.30 0.22 5.20
N THR A 26 0.49 1.29 5.98
CA THR A 26 1.53 2.31 5.77
C THR A 26 2.56 2.26 6.92
N PRO A 27 3.86 2.41 6.65
CA PRO A 27 4.46 2.83 5.37
C PRO A 27 4.46 1.72 4.31
N ALA A 28 4.22 2.10 3.05
CA ALA A 28 4.13 1.17 1.93
C ALA A 28 5.14 1.52 0.83
N PHE A 29 5.73 0.50 0.21
CA PHE A 29 6.51 0.63 -1.02
C PHE A 29 5.77 -0.08 -2.15
N MET A 30 5.31 0.68 -3.15
CA MET A 30 4.48 0.15 -4.22
C MET A 30 5.35 -0.19 -5.44
N PRO A 31 5.26 -1.42 -5.99
CA PRO A 31 5.95 -1.75 -7.23
C PRO A 31 5.34 -0.94 -8.38
N VAL A 32 6.18 -0.51 -9.33
CA VAL A 32 5.73 0.25 -10.50
C VAL A 32 5.47 -0.70 -11.65
N GLY A 33 4.24 -0.69 -12.14
CA GLY A 33 3.86 -1.32 -13.39
C GLY A 33 3.83 -0.31 -14.52
N THR A 34 4.51 -0.61 -15.62
CA THR A 34 4.46 0.20 -16.85
C THR A 34 3.92 -0.69 -17.95
N TYR A 35 3.00 -0.18 -18.77
CA TYR A 35 2.30 -0.95 -19.81
C TYR A 35 1.55 -2.18 -19.28
N GLY A 36 0.87 -2.04 -18.13
CA GLY A 36 -0.02 -3.07 -17.60
C GLY A 36 0.67 -4.24 -16.86
N THR A 37 1.99 -4.19 -16.66
CA THR A 37 2.73 -5.21 -15.90
C THR A 37 3.85 -4.60 -15.06
N VAL A 38 4.16 -5.23 -13.93
CA VAL A 38 5.45 -5.02 -13.24
C VAL A 38 6.48 -5.88 -13.95
N LYS A 39 7.59 -5.28 -14.39
CA LYS A 39 8.60 -5.98 -15.19
C LYS A 39 9.21 -7.13 -14.37
N GLY A 40 9.19 -8.35 -14.94
CA GLY A 40 9.79 -9.54 -14.31
C GLY A 40 8.93 -10.20 -13.22
N MET A 41 7.67 -9.78 -13.07
CA MET A 41 6.74 -10.39 -12.10
C MET A 41 5.46 -10.86 -12.80
N THR A 42 4.92 -11.98 -12.34
CA THR A 42 3.60 -12.46 -12.75
C THR A 42 2.63 -12.35 -11.58
N LEU A 43 1.40 -11.94 -11.85
CA LEU A 43 0.32 -11.98 -10.86
C LEU A 43 -0.02 -13.44 -10.58
N LYS A 44 0.20 -13.89 -9.34
CA LYS A 44 -0.37 -15.16 -8.88
C LYS A 44 -1.86 -14.95 -8.61
N ARG A 45 -2.68 -15.85 -9.13
CA ARG A 45 -4.12 -15.91 -8.86
C ARG A 45 -4.38 -16.47 -7.48
#